data_AF-A0A161Y3S9-F1
#
_entry.id   AF-A0A161Y3S9-F1
#
_cell.length_a   1.000
_cell.length_b   1.000
_cell.length_c   1.000
_cell.angle_alpha   90.00
_cell.angle_beta   90.00
_cell.angle_gamma   90.00
#
_symmetry.space_group_name_H-M   'P 1'
#
loop_
_entity.id
_entity.type
_entity.pdbx_description
1 polymer ?
#
loop_
_entity_poly.entity_id
_entity_poly.type
_entity_poly.pdbx_seq_one_letter_code
_entity_poly.pdbx_strand_id
1 'polypeptide(L)'
;MEIVIIILFLVSIALLGIAYTQRDDIKELEQEVEHLSVSAMQEIYKMKKKMRVLEEELLQGTNTKPVSQDTQSVIHFDYYTKNKILSKYQQGMSIAEIAKSENATTDEVKLIIEQNKRELS
;
A
#
# COMPACT_ATOMS: atom_id res chain seq x y z
N MET A 1 -43.27 57.90 -1.14
CA MET A 1 -41.84 58.16 -0.86
C MET A 1 -41.41 57.50 0.45
N GLU A 2 -42.08 57.79 1.57
CA GLU A 2 -41.70 57.24 2.89
C GLU A 2 -41.77 55.71 3.00
N ILE A 3 -42.81 55.06 2.45
CA ILE A 3 -42.95 53.59 2.48
C ILE A 3 -41.82 52.90 1.71
N VAL A 4 -41.36 53.49 0.59
CA VAL A 4 -40.25 52.96 -0.21
C VAL A 4 -38.94 52.99 0.60
N ILE A 5 -38.73 54.05 1.38
CA ILE A 5 -37.55 54.20 2.25
C ILE A 5 -37.58 53.14 3.36
N ILE A 6 -38.74 52.89 3.97
CA ILE A 6 -38.90 51.87 5.02
C ILE A 6 -38.64 50.45 4.48
N ILE A 7 -39.15 50.13 3.29
CA ILE A 7 -38.92 48.82 2.66
C ILE A 7 -37.44 48.64 2.33
N LEU A 8 -36.78 49.65 1.74
CA LEU A 8 -35.34 49.60 1.46
C LEU A 8 -34.51 49.44 2.73
N PHE A 9 -34.93 50.06 3.83
CA PHE A 9 -34.27 49.93 5.13
C PHE A 9 -34.38 48.50 5.68
N LEU A 10 -35.57 47.89 5.60
CA LEU A 10 -35.78 46.49 6.00
C LEU A 10 -34.99 45.52 5.11
N VAL A 11 -34.96 45.76 3.80
CA VAL A 11 -34.16 44.96 2.85
C VAL A 11 -32.68 45.06 3.19
N SER A 12 -32.19 46.25 3.53
CA SER A 12 -30.79 46.45 3.94
C SER A 12 -30.44 45.65 5.20
N ILE A 13 -31.31 45.68 6.22
CA ILE A 13 -31.12 44.89 7.46
C ILE A 13 -31.15 43.38 7.15
N ALA A 14 -32.09 42.93 6.32
CA ALA A 14 -32.20 41.54 5.92
C ALA A 14 -30.96 41.05 5.14
N LEU A 15 -30.46 41.85 4.19
CA LEU A 15 -29.23 41.55 3.46
C LEU A 15 -28.02 41.47 4.40
N LEU A 16 -27.96 42.33 5.41
CA LEU A 16 -26.85 42.34 6.37
C LEU A 16 -26.87 41.10 7.27
N GLY A 17 -28.05 40.64 7.69
CA GLY A 17 -28.21 39.37 8.41
C GLY A 17 -27.78 38.17 7.56
N ILE A 18 -28.24 38.09 6.31
CA ILE A 18 -27.88 37.00 5.39
C ILE A 18 -26.38 37.01 5.05
N ALA A 19 -25.80 38.18 4.82
CA ALA A 19 -24.38 38.33 4.50
C ALA A 19 -23.45 37.98 5.67
N TYR A 20 -23.94 38.08 6.90
CA TYR A 20 -23.20 37.65 8.09
C TYR A 20 -23.08 36.13 8.13
N THR A 21 -24.20 35.41 7.97
CA THR A 21 -24.23 33.94 7.96
C THR A 21 -23.40 33.34 6.82
N GLN A 22 -23.47 33.93 5.61
CA GLN A 22 -22.76 33.41 4.45
C GLN A 22 -21.23 33.54 4.56
N ARG A 23 -20.71 34.43 5.41
CA ARG A 23 -19.25 34.57 5.64
C ARG A 23 -18.69 33.52 6.58
N ASP A 24 -19.51 32.97 7.47
CA ASP A 24 -19.07 31.96 8.43
C ASP A 24 -18.95 30.59 7.74
N ASP A 25 -19.94 30.21 6.93
CA ASP A 25 -19.93 28.93 6.19
C ASP A 25 -18.79 28.84 5.14
N ILE A 26 -18.47 29.95 4.46
CA ILE A 26 -17.41 29.99 3.44
C ILE A 26 -16.01 29.86 4.07
N LYS A 27 -15.81 30.42 5.27
CA LYS A 27 -14.53 30.34 5.99
C LYS A 27 -14.29 28.96 6.59
N GLU A 28 -15.33 28.31 7.09
CA GLU A 28 -15.22 26.94 7.61
C GLU A 28 -14.91 25.94 6.48
N LEU A 29 -15.50 26.13 5.30
CA LEU A 29 -15.20 25.34 4.11
C LEU A 29 -13.75 25.52 3.61
N GLU A 30 -13.22 26.74 3.65
CA GLU A 30 -11.82 27.02 3.27
C GLU A 30 -10.84 26.31 4.22
N GLN A 31 -11.14 26.32 5.52
CA GLN A 31 -10.31 25.71 6.55
C GLN A 31 -10.36 24.17 6.51
N GLU A 32 -11.50 23.58 6.16
CA GLU A 32 -11.63 22.13 5.98
C GLU A 32 -10.90 21.63 4.72
N VAL A 33 -10.93 22.41 3.63
CA VAL A 33 -10.17 22.12 2.39
C VAL A 33 -8.66 22.24 2.62
N GLU A 34 -8.20 23.21 3.40
CA GLU A 34 -6.78 23.35 3.74
C GLU A 34 -6.26 22.16 4.55
N HIS A 35 -7.04 21.69 5.53
CA HIS A 35 -6.70 20.51 6.32
C HIS A 35 -6.73 19.20 5.51
N LEU A 36 -7.69 19.06 4.58
CA LEU A 36 -7.77 17.91 3.66
C LEU A 36 -6.59 17.92 2.68
N SER A 37 -6.21 19.09 2.16
CA SER A 37 -5.09 19.28 1.24
C SER A 37 -3.75 18.90 1.88
N VAL A 38 -3.50 19.36 3.12
CA VAL A 38 -2.26 19.03 3.85
C VAL A 38 -2.16 17.53 4.12
N SER A 39 -3.27 16.89 4.50
CA SER A 39 -3.30 15.45 4.76
C SER A 39 -3.11 14.62 3.49
N ALA A 40 -3.79 14.99 2.40
CA ALA A 40 -3.64 14.34 1.10
C ALA A 40 -2.21 14.47 0.55
N MET A 41 -1.59 15.65 0.71
CA MET A 41 -0.19 15.86 0.31
C MET A 41 0.74 14.91 1.05
N GLN A 42 0.60 14.79 2.38
CA GLN A 42 1.41 13.85 3.18
C GLN A 42 1.20 12.39 2.76
N GLU A 43 -0.03 12.00 2.43
CA GLU A 43 -0.36 10.66 1.97
C GLU A 43 0.22 10.37 0.58
N ILE A 44 0.13 11.33 -0.34
CA ILE A 44 0.76 11.26 -1.68
C ILE A 44 2.28 11.14 -1.55
N TYR A 45 2.92 11.88 -0.64
CA TYR A 45 4.37 11.75 -0.41
C TYR A 45 4.75 10.36 0.11
N LYS A 46 4.00 9.81 1.06
CA LYS A 46 4.21 8.45 1.57
C LYS A 46 4.03 7.41 0.46
N MET A 47 3.02 7.58 -0.39
CA MET A 47 2.75 6.69 -1.53
C MET A 47 3.84 6.76 -2.59
N LYS A 48 4.30 7.98 -2.96
CA LYS A 48 5.45 8.19 -3.86
C LYS A 48 6.73 7.54 -3.32
N LYS A 49 6.97 7.60 -2.01
CA LYS A 49 8.15 6.96 -1.39
C LYS A 49 8.08 5.44 -1.50
N LYS A 50 6.92 4.84 -1.18
CA LYS A 50 6.71 3.39 -1.33
C LYS A 50 6.88 2.94 -2.78
N MET A 51 6.33 3.70 -3.72
CA MET A 51 6.47 3.43 -5.16
C MET A 51 7.92 3.54 -5.63
N ARG A 52 8.67 4.56 -5.20
CA ARG A 52 10.10 4.71 -5.52
C ARG A 52 10.95 3.54 -5.00
N VAL A 53 10.69 3.07 -3.78
CA VAL A 53 11.38 1.89 -3.23
C VAL A 53 11.07 0.65 -4.10
N LEU A 54 9.81 0.46 -4.48
CA LEU A 54 9.40 -0.61 -5.38
C LEU A 54 10.05 -0.51 -6.77
N GLU A 55 10.18 0.69 -7.32
CA GLU A 55 10.88 0.94 -8.59
C GLU A 55 12.37 0.63 -8.47
N GLU A 56 13.02 1.05 -7.37
CA GLU A 56 14.42 0.73 -7.11
C GLU A 56 14.63 -0.79 -6.97
N GLU A 57 13.75 -1.50 -6.27
CA GLU A 57 13.79 -2.97 -6.16
C GLU A 57 13.56 -3.66 -7.52
N LEU A 58 12.61 -3.17 -8.33
CA LEU A 58 12.32 -3.73 -9.65
C LEU A 58 13.44 -3.46 -10.68
N LEU A 59 14.02 -2.25 -10.63
CA LEU A 59 15.17 -1.85 -11.46
C LEU A 59 16.45 -2.62 -11.05
N GLN A 60 16.63 -2.91 -9.77
CA GLN A 60 17.69 -3.81 -9.30
C GLN A 60 17.42 -5.27 -9.68
N GLY A 61 16.15 -5.70 -9.66
CA GLY A 61 15.74 -7.03 -10.13
C GLY A 61 15.91 -7.27 -11.64
N THR A 62 15.99 -6.21 -12.45
CA THR A 62 16.21 -6.31 -13.91
C THR A 62 17.69 -6.21 -14.30
N ASN A 63 18.56 -5.68 -13.42
CA ASN A 63 20.01 -5.68 -13.63
C ASN A 63 20.62 -7.00 -13.16
N THR A 64 20.57 -7.99 -14.04
CA THR A 64 21.38 -9.19 -13.93
C THR A 64 22.88 -8.82 -13.96
N LYS A 65 23.55 -8.88 -12.80
CA LYS A 65 24.99 -9.20 -12.73
C LYS A 65 25.31 -10.19 -11.61
N PRO A 66 26.24 -11.11 -11.87
CA PRO A 66 26.36 -12.38 -11.18
C PRO A 66 27.10 -12.18 -9.86
N VAL A 67 26.49 -12.58 -8.75
CA VAL A 67 27.20 -12.66 -7.48
C VAL A 67 27.88 -14.02 -7.41
N SER A 68 29.17 -14.02 -7.71
CA SER A 68 30.07 -15.13 -7.42
C SER A 68 30.18 -15.31 -5.90
N GLN A 69 29.84 -16.53 -5.46
CA GLN A 69 30.34 -17.25 -4.28
C GLN A 69 30.53 -16.44 -2.98
N ASP A 70 29.44 -16.34 -2.23
CA ASP A 70 29.40 -17.11 -0.98
C ASP A 70 27.99 -17.71 -0.80
N THR A 71 27.96 -18.82 -0.07
CA THR A 71 27.02 -19.93 -0.20
C THR A 71 25.57 -19.59 0.18
N GLN A 72 24.60 -20.16 -0.57
CA GLN A 72 23.14 -20.17 -0.39
C GLN A 72 22.36 -19.14 -1.23
N SER A 73 22.15 -19.49 -2.49
CA SER A 73 21.04 -18.99 -3.30
C SER A 73 19.73 -19.31 -2.58
N VAL A 74 19.17 -18.34 -1.86
CA VAL A 74 17.78 -18.38 -1.42
C VAL A 74 16.94 -18.21 -2.68
N ILE A 75 16.58 -19.32 -3.33
CA ILE A 75 15.50 -19.33 -4.30
C ILE A 75 14.27 -18.79 -3.54
N HIS A 76 13.80 -17.61 -3.94
CA HIS A 76 12.72 -16.93 -3.24
C HIS A 76 11.41 -17.62 -3.61
N PHE A 77 11.02 -18.64 -2.84
CA PHE A 77 9.72 -19.27 -2.98
C PHE A 77 8.66 -18.45 -2.24
N ASP A 78 7.47 -18.36 -2.83
CA ASP A 78 6.30 -17.82 -2.14
C ASP A 78 6.06 -18.59 -0.83
N TYR A 79 5.67 -17.87 0.23
CA TYR A 79 5.45 -18.42 1.57
C TYR A 79 4.44 -19.57 1.54
N TYR A 80 3.42 -19.47 0.70
CA TYR A 80 2.42 -20.52 0.51
C TYR A 80 3.04 -21.81 -0.06
N THR A 81 3.80 -21.71 -1.15
CA THR A 81 4.46 -22.85 -1.80
C THR A 81 5.47 -23.52 -0.87
N LYS A 82 6.26 -22.71 -0.15
CA LYS A 82 7.20 -23.19 0.88
C LYS A 82 6.50 -24.05 1.93
N ASN A 83 5.47 -23.51 2.57
CA ASN A 83 4.76 -24.23 3.65
C ASN A 83 4.03 -25.47 3.14
N LYS A 84 3.50 -25.43 1.92
CA LYS A 84 2.84 -26.55 1.28
C LYS A 84 3.81 -27.70 1.01
N ILE A 85 5.02 -27.40 0.52
CA ILE A 85 6.09 -28.38 0.32
C ILE A 85 6.54 -29.00 1.66
N LEU A 86 6.75 -28.18 2.69
CA LEU A 86 7.15 -28.66 4.02
C LEU A 86 6.09 -29.56 4.66
N SER A 87 4.81 -29.19 4.56
CA SER A 87 3.71 -30.00 5.08
C SER A 87 3.63 -31.36 4.39
N LYS A 88 3.77 -31.41 3.06
CA LYS A 88 3.77 -32.68 2.31
C LYS A 88 4.97 -33.55 2.65
N TYR A 89 6.13 -32.94 2.88
CA TYR A 89 7.33 -33.66 3.31
C TYR A 89 7.17 -34.25 4.72
N GLN A 90 6.60 -33.51 5.67
CA GLN A 90 6.26 -34.00 7.01
C GLN A 90 5.24 -35.15 6.99
N GLN A 91 4.36 -35.18 5.98
CA GLN A 91 3.42 -36.28 5.75
C GLN A 91 4.08 -37.54 5.15
N GLY A 92 5.40 -37.54 4.93
CA GLY A 92 6.16 -38.68 4.42
C GLY A 92 6.19 -38.80 2.90
N MET A 93 5.75 -37.77 2.17
CA MET A 93 5.78 -37.77 0.70
C MET A 93 7.22 -37.60 0.17
N SER A 94 7.54 -38.31 -0.91
CA SER A 94 8.87 -38.23 -1.52
C SER A 94 9.10 -36.89 -2.25
N ILE A 95 10.36 -36.44 -2.31
CA ILE A 95 10.76 -35.19 -2.97
C ILE A 95 10.28 -35.14 -4.44
N ALA A 96 10.32 -36.27 -5.15
CA ALA A 96 9.88 -36.38 -6.54
C ALA A 96 8.36 -36.24 -6.71
N GLU A 97 7.58 -36.76 -5.77
CA GLU A 97 6.12 -36.63 -5.78
C GLU A 97 5.69 -35.20 -5.41
N ILE A 98 6.38 -34.59 -4.45
CA ILE A 98 6.12 -33.20 -4.07
C ILE A 98 6.39 -32.28 -5.26
N ALA A 99 7.54 -32.43 -5.92
CA ALA A 99 7.92 -31.69 -7.13
C ALA A 99 6.83 -31.77 -8.22
N LYS A 100 6.40 -33.00 -8.52
CA LYS A 100 5.33 -33.25 -9.50
C LYS A 100 3.98 -32.62 -9.10
N SER A 101 3.65 -32.65 -7.81
CA SER A 101 2.37 -32.16 -7.30
C SER A 101 2.31 -30.63 -7.10
N GLU A 102 3.47 -29.99 -6.92
CA GLU A 102 3.59 -28.55 -6.66
C GLU A 102 4.11 -27.75 -7.86
N ASN A 103 4.25 -28.38 -9.04
CA ASN A 103 4.89 -27.78 -10.22
C ASN A 103 6.28 -27.18 -9.90
N ALA A 104 6.98 -27.78 -8.94
CA ALA A 104 8.32 -27.39 -8.53
C ALA A 104 9.32 -28.41 -9.07
N THR A 105 10.57 -28.00 -9.29
CA THR A 105 11.63 -28.93 -9.64
C THR A 105 12.12 -29.69 -8.40
N THR A 106 12.71 -30.86 -8.61
CA THR A 106 13.25 -31.69 -7.54
C THR A 106 14.33 -30.97 -6.72
N ASP A 107 15.10 -30.11 -7.37
CA ASP A 107 16.18 -29.33 -6.75
C ASP A 107 15.62 -28.22 -5.85
N GLU A 108 14.53 -27.58 -6.29
CA GLU A 108 13.80 -26.56 -5.52
C GLU A 108 13.19 -27.15 -4.25
N VAL A 109 12.51 -28.29 -4.36
CA VAL A 109 11.92 -29.00 -3.20
C VAL A 109 13.01 -29.40 -2.20
N LYS A 110 14.12 -29.95 -2.70
CA LYS A 110 15.26 -30.36 -1.85
C LYS A 110 15.86 -29.16 -1.11
N LEU A 111 16.04 -28.03 -1.79
CA LEU A 111 16.58 -26.82 -1.20
C LEU A 111 15.66 -26.25 -0.10
N ILE A 112 14.34 -26.22 -0.33
CA ILE A 112 13.36 -25.75 0.66
C ILE A 112 13.44 -26.60 1.94
N ILE A 113 13.47 -27.92 1.79
CA ILE A 113 13.54 -28.84 2.93
C ILE A 113 14.87 -28.66 3.68
N GLU A 114 15.98 -28.53 2.96
CA GLU A 114 17.31 -28.37 3.53
C GLU A 114 17.46 -27.05 4.32
N GLN A 115 16.99 -25.94 3.74
CA GLN A 115 17.03 -24.62 4.38
C GLN A 115 16.12 -24.53 5.61
N ASN A 116 15.01 -25.28 5.62
CA ASN A 116 14.03 -25.25 6.71
C ASN A 116 14.11 -26.47 7.62
N LYS A 117 15.18 -27.27 7.52
CA LYS A 117 15.42 -28.43 8.40
C LYS A 117 15.44 -28.05 9.89
N ARG A 118 15.79 -26.80 10.21
CA ARG A 118 15.75 -26.25 11.58
C ARG A 118 14.32 -26.06 12.12
N GLU A 119 13.35 -25.81 11.25
CA GLU A 119 11.91 -25.71 11.57
C GLU A 119 11.22 -27.09 11.63
N LEU A 120 11.94 -28.14 11.22
CA LEU A 120 11.47 -29.53 11.20
C LEU A 120 12.01 -30.39 12.36
N SER A 121 12.82 -29.82 13.26
CA SER A 121 13.35 -30.48 14.47
C SER A 121 12.63 -30.04 15.74
#